data_AF-A0A3C1RW51-F1
#
_entry.id   AF-A0A3C1RW51-F1
#
_cell.length_a   1.000
_cell.length_b   1.000
_cell.length_c   1.000
_cell.angle_alpha   90.00
_cell.angle_beta   90.00
_cell.angle_gamma   90.00
#
_symmetry.space_group_name_H-M   'P 1'
#
loop_
_entity.id
_entity.type
_entity.pdbx_description
1 polymer ?
#
loop_
_entity_poly.entity_id
_entity_poly.type
_entity_poly.pdbx_seq_one_letter_code
_entity_poly.pdbx_strand_id
1 'polypeptide(L)'
;MSFSTPTLQLQISEVAQRLRRLTQINLQPHWQVINPGESSNPVEINQRGHIPWAAGKQVLKLRQKIIVPRELQGYPLTGLTLRLVLSWWAQDAQIYINHQFVQAGDLFDSYTRILLSSAVQPGDEFEIEISLISPGHDRGALVNSCCWYELSDSSKIDPSFLADELEILGLFLASENHQPDLETDLTSLGKILDIISGYILPQNLSEFENSLIQIRHILKSVIPKLDSYKISLLGHAHLDLAWLWPITETWIVAQKTFESVLQLQTDFPELIFCHSSPILYEW
;
A
#
# COMPACT_ATOMS: atom_id res chain seq x y z
N MET A 1 -3.49 33.71 -17.06
CA MET A 1 -3.87 32.56 -17.90
C MET A 1 -4.96 31.85 -17.14
N SER A 2 -6.07 31.48 -17.79
CA SER A 2 -7.21 30.86 -17.10
C SER A 2 -6.81 29.50 -16.54
N PHE A 3 -7.21 29.24 -15.30
CA PHE A 3 -7.09 27.91 -14.69
C PHE A 3 -7.86 26.86 -15.51
N SER A 4 -7.26 25.68 -15.69
CA SER A 4 -7.85 24.55 -16.42
C SER A 4 -7.79 23.31 -15.53
N THR A 5 -8.91 22.97 -14.91
CA THR A 5 -9.00 21.82 -13.99
C THR A 5 -8.51 20.51 -14.60
N PRO A 6 -8.85 20.14 -15.85
CA PRO A 6 -8.33 18.91 -16.48
C PRO A 6 -6.81 18.94 -16.68
N THR A 7 -6.22 20.12 -16.92
CA THR A 7 -4.77 20.27 -17.08
C THR A 7 -4.07 20.10 -15.74
N LEU A 8 -4.57 20.72 -14.67
CA LEU A 8 -4.02 20.52 -13.33
C LEU A 8 -4.17 19.06 -12.87
N GLN A 9 -5.30 18.40 -13.17
CA GLN A 9 -5.53 17.00 -12.80
C GLN A 9 -4.50 16.06 -13.47
N LEU A 10 -4.15 16.31 -14.74
CA LEU A 10 -3.10 15.56 -15.42
C LEU A 10 -1.72 15.80 -14.77
N GLN A 11 -1.35 17.06 -14.51
CA GLN A 11 -0.10 17.41 -13.81
C GLN A 11 -0.03 16.76 -12.41
N ILE A 12 -1.15 16.74 -11.67
CA ILE A 12 -1.28 16.09 -10.37
C ILE A 12 -0.93 14.61 -10.46
N SER A 13 -1.52 13.86 -11.41
CA SER A 13 -1.27 12.42 -11.50
C SER A 13 0.15 12.11 -12.02
N GLU A 14 0.67 12.89 -12.97
CA GLU A 14 2.06 12.74 -13.43
C GLU A 14 3.07 12.97 -12.30
N VAL A 15 2.89 14.04 -11.51
CA VAL A 15 3.74 14.31 -10.34
C VAL A 15 3.55 13.23 -9.27
N ALA A 16 2.32 12.85 -8.94
CA ALA A 16 2.05 11.80 -7.95
C ALA A 16 2.69 10.45 -8.33
N GLN A 17 2.60 10.05 -9.59
CA GLN A 17 3.29 8.86 -10.10
C GLN A 17 4.82 8.98 -10.00
N ARG A 18 5.40 10.15 -10.32
CA ARG A 18 6.84 10.40 -10.14
C ARG A 18 7.26 10.33 -8.68
N LEU A 19 6.51 10.95 -7.78
CA LEU A 19 6.78 10.96 -6.34
C LEU A 19 6.76 9.54 -5.75
N ARG A 20 5.76 8.70 -6.08
CA ARG A 20 5.74 7.28 -5.64
C ARG A 20 6.96 6.50 -6.14
N ARG A 21 7.49 6.77 -7.33
CA ARG A 21 8.69 6.11 -7.86
C ARG A 21 10.01 6.52 -7.18
N LEU A 22 10.00 7.55 -6.32
CA LEU A 22 11.16 7.92 -5.49
C LEU A 22 11.31 7.04 -4.25
N THR A 23 10.21 6.42 -3.81
CA THR A 23 10.12 5.68 -2.54
C THR A 23 9.53 4.28 -2.68
N GLN A 24 9.08 3.87 -3.86
CA GLN A 24 8.46 2.55 -4.08
C GLN A 24 9.11 1.78 -5.23
N ILE A 25 9.37 0.49 -5.00
CA ILE A 25 9.85 -0.46 -6.02
C ILE A 25 8.78 -1.53 -6.23
N ASN A 26 8.36 -1.72 -7.48
CA ASN A 26 7.52 -2.86 -7.86
C ASN A 26 8.38 -4.15 -7.88
N LEU A 27 8.05 -5.13 -7.04
CA LEU A 27 8.71 -6.43 -6.97
C LEU A 27 8.07 -7.48 -7.86
N GLN A 28 6.84 -7.24 -8.34
CA GLN A 28 6.02 -8.19 -9.08
C GLN A 28 6.75 -8.92 -10.23
N PRO A 29 7.50 -8.25 -11.14
CA PRO A 29 8.16 -8.94 -12.27
C PRO A 29 9.46 -9.66 -11.88
N HIS A 30 9.91 -9.54 -10.63
CA HIS A 30 11.22 -9.99 -10.21
C HIS A 30 11.18 -11.34 -9.45
N TRP A 31 10.00 -11.85 -9.10
CA TRP A 31 9.84 -13.11 -8.37
C TRP A 31 10.30 -14.33 -9.18
N GLN A 32 10.76 -15.36 -8.48
CA GLN A 32 11.10 -16.67 -9.03
C GLN A 32 10.18 -17.74 -8.46
N VAL A 33 9.64 -18.61 -9.30
CA VAL A 33 8.89 -19.80 -8.89
C VAL A 33 9.85 -20.86 -8.36
N ILE A 34 9.58 -21.39 -7.16
CA ILE A 34 10.42 -22.37 -6.46
C ILE A 34 9.59 -23.58 -5.96
N ASN A 35 8.67 -24.06 -6.79
CA ASN A 35 7.86 -25.23 -6.46
C ASN A 35 8.72 -26.50 -6.33
N PRO A 36 8.38 -27.46 -5.44
CA PRO A 36 9.15 -28.69 -5.28
C PRO A 36 9.23 -29.51 -6.56
N GLY A 37 10.44 -29.77 -7.05
CA GLY A 37 10.69 -30.55 -8.26
C GLY A 37 10.73 -29.74 -9.56
N GLU A 38 10.47 -28.43 -9.51
CA GLU A 38 10.62 -27.51 -10.65
C GLU A 38 11.95 -26.75 -10.55
N SER A 39 12.56 -26.43 -11.71
CA SER A 39 13.67 -25.48 -11.76
C SER A 39 13.19 -24.07 -11.40
N SER A 40 14.06 -23.24 -10.80
CA SER A 40 13.76 -21.83 -10.56
C SER A 40 13.46 -21.11 -11.88
N ASN A 41 12.23 -20.63 -12.05
CA ASN A 41 11.76 -19.96 -13.26
C ASN A 41 11.23 -18.55 -12.94
N PRO A 42 11.39 -17.56 -13.82
CA PRO A 42 10.76 -16.26 -13.65
C PRO A 42 9.22 -16.38 -13.70
N VAL A 43 8.52 -15.50 -12.97
CA VAL A 43 7.05 -15.47 -12.96
C VAL A 43 6.46 -14.89 -14.25
N GLU A 44 5.28 -15.39 -14.64
CA GLU A 44 4.45 -14.77 -15.67
C GLU A 44 3.53 -13.71 -15.05
N ILE A 45 3.37 -12.57 -15.73
CA ILE A 45 2.45 -11.50 -15.33
C ILE A 45 1.33 -11.37 -16.36
N ASN A 46 0.09 -11.27 -15.88
CA ASN A 46 -1.09 -11.09 -16.73
C ASN A 46 -1.39 -9.60 -17.03
N GLN A 47 -2.38 -9.34 -17.88
CA GLN A 47 -2.79 -7.99 -18.29
C GLN A 47 -3.26 -7.08 -17.14
N ARG A 48 -3.57 -7.62 -15.95
CA ARG A 48 -3.91 -6.86 -14.74
C ARG A 48 -2.69 -6.56 -13.86
N GLY A 49 -1.50 -7.00 -14.25
CA GLY A 49 -0.29 -6.87 -13.43
C GLY A 49 -0.14 -7.95 -12.34
N HIS A 50 -1.04 -8.93 -12.26
CA HIS A 50 -0.95 -9.98 -11.23
C HIS A 50 -0.02 -11.12 -11.68
N ILE A 51 0.49 -11.93 -10.74
CA ILE A 51 1.06 -13.26 -11.01
C ILE A 51 -0.04 -14.30 -10.77
N PRO A 52 -0.69 -14.87 -11.80
CA PRO A 52 -1.77 -15.84 -11.63
C PRO A 52 -1.24 -17.29 -11.58
N TRP A 53 -1.93 -18.18 -10.88
CA TRP A 53 -1.74 -19.63 -11.04
C TRP A 53 -3.08 -20.38 -11.13
N ALA A 54 -3.03 -21.70 -11.26
CA ALA A 54 -4.21 -22.52 -11.50
C ALA A 54 -5.15 -22.57 -10.28
N ALA A 55 -6.45 -22.73 -10.55
CA ALA A 55 -7.47 -22.98 -9.54
C ALA A 55 -7.36 -24.41 -8.97
N GLY A 56 -8.06 -24.68 -7.86
CA GLY A 56 -8.20 -26.04 -7.32
C GLY A 56 -7.15 -26.38 -6.27
N LYS A 57 -6.95 -25.48 -5.29
CA LYS A 57 -6.03 -25.68 -4.15
C LYS A 57 -4.57 -25.97 -4.56
N GLN A 58 -4.14 -25.36 -5.66
CA GLN A 58 -2.78 -25.50 -6.17
C GLN A 58 -1.83 -24.58 -5.41
N VAL A 59 -0.66 -25.11 -5.06
CA VAL A 59 0.38 -24.36 -4.35
C VAL A 59 1.26 -23.63 -5.36
N LEU A 60 1.55 -22.36 -5.09
CA LEU A 60 2.60 -21.58 -5.74
C LEU A 60 3.59 -21.11 -4.67
N LYS A 61 4.84 -21.52 -4.79
CA LYS A 61 5.94 -20.98 -3.98
C LYS A 61 6.77 -20.01 -4.80
N LEU A 62 6.97 -18.80 -4.27
CA LEU A 62 7.78 -17.76 -4.89
C LEU A 62 8.92 -17.33 -3.95
N ARG A 63 10.08 -17.01 -4.52
CA ARG A 63 11.23 -16.41 -3.82
C ARG A 63 11.65 -15.10 -4.48
N GLN A 64 12.09 -14.16 -3.65
CA GLN A 64 12.72 -12.90 -4.05
C GLN A 64 13.95 -12.63 -3.16
N LYS A 65 15.01 -12.05 -3.72
CA LYS A 65 16.08 -11.41 -2.95
C LYS A 65 16.02 -9.90 -3.15
N ILE A 66 15.66 -9.17 -2.10
CA ILE A 66 15.72 -7.71 -2.08
C ILE A 66 17.15 -7.33 -1.68
N ILE A 67 17.77 -6.45 -2.46
CA ILE A 67 19.02 -5.76 -2.11
C ILE A 67 18.71 -4.28 -2.13
N VAL A 68 18.90 -3.58 -1.01
CA VAL A 68 18.55 -2.15 -0.89
C VAL A 68 19.44 -1.33 -1.82
N PRO A 69 18.88 -0.61 -2.81
CA PRO A 69 19.67 0.28 -3.64
C PRO A 69 20.04 1.56 -2.87
N ARG A 70 21.06 2.27 -3.33
CA ARG A 70 21.47 3.55 -2.72
C ARG A 70 20.40 4.64 -2.85
N GLU A 71 19.71 4.64 -3.98
CA GLU A 71 18.77 5.67 -4.40
C GLU A 71 17.73 5.10 -5.38
N LEU A 72 16.57 5.75 -5.49
CA LEU A 72 15.58 5.52 -6.54
C LEU A 72 15.32 6.83 -7.28
N GLN A 73 15.56 6.82 -8.60
CA GLN A 73 15.45 8.02 -9.44
C GLN A 73 16.24 9.22 -8.87
N GLY A 74 17.37 8.95 -8.20
CA GLY A 74 18.22 9.95 -7.53
C GLY A 74 17.76 10.37 -6.12
N TYR A 75 16.64 9.88 -5.60
CA TYR A 75 16.22 10.13 -4.22
C TYR A 75 16.92 9.13 -3.27
N PRO A 76 17.65 9.59 -2.22
CA PRO A 76 18.44 8.72 -1.35
C PRO A 76 17.55 7.89 -0.42
N LEU A 77 17.88 6.60 -0.25
CA LEU A 77 17.10 5.69 0.61
C LEU A 77 17.68 5.45 2.00
N THR A 78 18.94 5.85 2.24
CA THR A 78 19.64 5.58 3.49
C THR A 78 18.91 6.16 4.70
N GLY A 79 18.61 5.32 5.69
CA GLY A 79 17.90 5.70 6.91
C GLY A 79 16.36 5.69 6.81
N LEU A 80 15.78 5.40 5.64
CA LEU A 80 14.34 5.22 5.51
C LEU A 80 13.89 3.87 6.12
N THR A 81 12.63 3.81 6.55
CA THR A 81 11.97 2.56 6.94
C THR A 81 11.61 1.77 5.69
N LEU A 82 12.09 0.53 5.55
CA LEU A 82 11.71 -0.36 4.45
C LEU A 82 10.60 -1.31 4.89
N ARG A 83 9.52 -1.36 4.10
CA ARG A 83 8.42 -2.31 4.24
C ARG A 83 8.19 -3.11 2.98
N LEU A 84 7.85 -4.38 3.17
CA LEU A 84 7.31 -5.26 2.13
C LEU A 84 5.79 -5.16 2.15
N VAL A 85 5.21 -4.70 1.04
CA VAL A 85 3.76 -4.58 0.84
C VAL A 85 3.30 -5.64 -0.16
N LEU A 86 2.40 -6.51 0.28
CA LEU A 86 1.84 -7.59 -0.53
C LEU A 86 0.32 -7.56 -0.48
N SER A 87 -0.33 -7.99 -1.56
CA SER A 87 -1.72 -8.46 -1.51
C SER A 87 -1.94 -9.67 -2.42
N TRP A 88 -2.89 -10.51 -2.07
CA TRP A 88 -3.13 -11.80 -2.74
C TRP A 88 -4.60 -12.14 -2.87
N TRP A 89 -4.88 -13.10 -3.76
CA TRP A 89 -6.11 -13.84 -3.85
C TRP A 89 -5.73 -15.31 -3.73
N ALA A 90 -5.74 -15.81 -2.48
CA ALA A 90 -5.26 -17.13 -2.09
C ALA A 90 -6.05 -17.61 -0.86
N GLN A 91 -6.38 -18.91 -0.77
CA GLN A 91 -7.06 -19.46 0.41
C GLN A 91 -6.14 -19.59 1.64
N ASP A 92 -4.83 -19.55 1.41
CA ASP A 92 -3.77 -19.57 2.41
C ASP A 92 -2.56 -18.88 1.78
N ALA A 93 -1.96 -17.95 2.51
CA ALA A 93 -0.74 -17.24 2.15
C ALA A 93 0.18 -17.22 3.35
N GLN A 94 1.41 -17.73 3.20
CA GLN A 94 2.41 -17.80 4.27
C GLN A 94 3.68 -17.07 3.82
N ILE A 95 4.17 -16.16 4.66
CA ILE A 95 5.25 -15.23 4.33
C ILE A 95 6.43 -15.49 5.25
N TYR A 96 7.60 -15.65 4.63
CA TYR A 96 8.86 -15.93 5.28
C TYR A 96 9.91 -14.87 4.90
N ILE A 97 10.69 -14.43 5.88
CA ILE A 97 11.79 -13.48 5.69
C ILE A 97 13.04 -14.12 6.29
N ASN A 98 14.11 -14.20 5.52
CA ASN A 98 15.37 -14.87 5.86
C ASN A 98 15.13 -16.30 6.41
N HIS A 99 14.24 -17.02 5.72
CA HIS A 99 13.73 -18.37 6.06
C HIS A 99 12.96 -18.50 7.40
N GLN A 100 12.66 -17.41 8.10
CA GLN A 100 11.80 -17.41 9.28
C GLN A 100 10.37 -17.08 8.90
N PHE A 101 9.39 -17.79 9.46
CA PHE A 101 7.97 -17.47 9.31
C PHE A 101 7.67 -16.15 10.02
N VAL A 102 6.94 -15.24 9.35
CA VAL A 102 6.60 -13.91 9.89
C VAL A 102 5.10 -13.67 9.98
N GLN A 103 4.34 -14.01 8.92
CA GLN A 103 2.89 -13.79 8.89
C GLN A 103 2.22 -14.82 7.97
N ALA A 104 0.94 -15.11 8.24
CA ALA A 104 0.04 -15.75 7.30
C ALA A 104 -1.25 -14.92 7.14
N GLY A 105 -2.01 -15.21 6.09
CA GLY A 105 -3.36 -14.68 5.83
C GLY A 105 -4.10 -15.53 4.78
N ASP A 106 -5.28 -15.09 4.37
CA ASP A 106 -6.19 -15.85 3.50
C ASP A 106 -6.94 -14.95 2.49
N LEU A 107 -8.17 -15.31 2.10
CA LEU A 107 -9.00 -14.52 1.18
C LEU A 107 -9.58 -13.25 1.83
N PHE A 108 -9.71 -13.26 3.15
CA PHE A 108 -10.30 -12.18 3.94
C PHE A 108 -9.21 -11.33 4.61
N ASP A 109 -8.13 -11.96 5.08
CA ASP A 109 -6.87 -11.28 5.41
C ASP A 109 -5.91 -11.35 4.21
N SER A 110 -6.13 -10.47 3.23
CA SER A 110 -5.52 -10.54 1.89
C SER A 110 -4.45 -9.47 1.59
N TYR A 111 -3.98 -8.74 2.61
CA TYR A 111 -3.03 -7.63 2.48
C TYR A 111 -2.07 -7.56 3.68
N THR A 112 -0.80 -7.21 3.45
CA THR A 112 0.13 -6.86 4.54
C THR A 112 1.17 -5.79 4.15
N ARG A 113 1.80 -5.17 5.15
CA ARG A 113 2.81 -4.09 5.09
C ARG A 113 3.95 -4.33 6.11
N ILE A 114 4.59 -5.48 5.99
CA ILE A 114 5.59 -6.02 6.92
C ILE A 114 6.84 -5.12 6.99
N LEU A 115 7.33 -4.85 8.20
CA LEU A 115 8.59 -4.15 8.42
C LEU A 115 9.79 -5.06 8.08
N LEU A 116 10.66 -4.63 7.14
CA LEU A 116 11.94 -5.30 6.87
C LEU A 116 13.09 -4.65 7.66
N SER A 117 13.12 -3.31 7.71
CA SER A 117 14.10 -2.54 8.49
C SER A 117 13.54 -1.16 8.83
N SER A 118 13.85 -0.64 10.01
CA SER A 118 13.46 0.71 10.46
C SER A 118 14.39 1.83 9.97
N ALA A 119 15.56 1.48 9.42
CA ALA A 119 16.55 2.43 8.90
C ALA A 119 17.55 1.69 7.98
N VAL A 120 17.25 1.59 6.68
CA VAL A 120 18.08 0.81 5.74
C VAL A 120 19.44 1.44 5.43
N GLN A 121 20.42 0.60 5.10
CA GLN A 121 21.66 0.96 4.45
C GLN A 121 21.71 0.41 3.01
N PRO A 122 22.42 1.09 2.07
CA PRO A 122 22.64 0.55 0.73
C PRO A 122 23.39 -0.79 0.80
N GLY A 123 22.84 -1.83 0.17
CA GLY A 123 23.38 -3.19 0.21
C GLY A 123 22.81 -4.08 1.32
N ASP A 124 21.90 -3.60 2.17
CA ASP A 124 21.11 -4.48 3.05
C ASP A 124 20.36 -5.53 2.21
N GLU A 125 20.36 -6.79 2.66
CA GLU A 125 19.78 -7.92 1.93
C GLU A 125 18.65 -8.59 2.71
N PHE A 126 17.56 -8.93 2.01
CA PHE A 126 16.43 -9.68 2.56
C PHE A 126 16.01 -10.78 1.58
N GLU A 127 16.03 -12.03 2.02
CA GLU A 127 15.47 -13.16 1.26
C GLU A 127 14.01 -13.37 1.67
N ILE A 128 13.09 -13.19 0.72
CA ILE A 128 11.66 -13.31 0.93
C ILE A 128 11.18 -14.58 0.24
N GLU A 129 10.44 -15.42 0.96
CA GLU A 129 9.70 -16.54 0.38
C GLU A 129 8.23 -16.41 0.72
N ILE A 130 7.36 -16.68 -0.26
CA ILE A 130 5.92 -16.75 -0.05
C ILE A 130 5.37 -18.07 -0.59
N SER A 131 4.55 -18.72 0.21
CA SER A 131 3.82 -19.94 -0.16
C SER A 131 2.34 -19.60 -0.21
N LEU A 132 1.75 -19.65 -1.40
CA LEU A 132 0.36 -19.29 -1.66
C LEU A 132 -0.40 -20.53 -2.13
N ILE A 133 -1.65 -20.69 -1.69
CA ILE A 133 -2.52 -21.77 -2.17
C ILE A 133 -3.76 -21.16 -2.82
N SER A 134 -4.10 -21.56 -4.04
CA SER A 134 -5.27 -21.02 -4.74
C SER A 134 -6.59 -21.45 -4.08
N PRO A 135 -7.68 -20.70 -4.27
CA PRO A 135 -9.02 -21.16 -3.95
C PRO A 135 -9.35 -22.49 -4.65
N GLY A 136 -10.33 -23.22 -4.09
CA GLY A 136 -10.85 -24.43 -4.74
C GLY A 136 -11.58 -24.16 -6.06
N HIS A 137 -12.27 -23.01 -6.15
CA HIS A 137 -13.22 -22.69 -7.23
C HIS A 137 -12.71 -21.61 -8.21
N ASP A 138 -11.60 -20.93 -7.89
CA ASP A 138 -11.05 -19.85 -8.70
C ASP A 138 -9.50 -19.87 -8.71
N ARG A 139 -8.91 -19.23 -9.71
CA ARG A 139 -7.47 -19.10 -9.89
C ARG A 139 -6.85 -18.25 -8.78
N GLY A 140 -5.71 -18.67 -8.25
CA GLY A 140 -4.96 -17.84 -7.31
C GLY A 140 -4.23 -16.69 -8.03
N ALA A 141 -3.96 -15.60 -7.31
CA ALA A 141 -3.13 -14.51 -7.79
C ALA A 141 -2.31 -13.84 -6.67
N LEU A 142 -1.04 -13.51 -6.92
CA LEU A 142 -0.37 -12.44 -6.18
C LEU A 142 -0.79 -11.15 -6.87
N VAL A 143 -1.55 -10.31 -6.18
CA VAL A 143 -2.24 -9.15 -6.74
C VAL A 143 -1.31 -7.94 -6.77
N ASN A 144 -0.56 -7.72 -5.68
CA ASN A 144 0.45 -6.66 -5.58
C ASN A 144 1.67 -7.14 -4.80
N SER A 145 2.85 -6.59 -5.14
CA SER A 145 4.10 -6.86 -4.45
C SER A 145 5.07 -5.70 -4.64
N CYS A 146 5.33 -4.94 -3.58
CA CYS A 146 6.18 -3.75 -3.60
C CYS A 146 7.09 -3.64 -2.37
N CYS A 147 8.24 -3.00 -2.52
CA CYS A 147 8.95 -2.36 -1.41
C CYS A 147 8.49 -0.91 -1.28
N TRP A 148 8.18 -0.46 -0.08
CA TRP A 148 7.98 0.96 0.26
C TRP A 148 9.09 1.42 1.20
N TYR A 149 9.73 2.54 0.86
CA TYR A 149 10.77 3.20 1.64
C TYR A 149 10.20 4.50 2.21
N GLU A 150 9.90 4.48 3.51
CA GLU A 150 9.07 5.47 4.18
C GLU A 150 9.92 6.40 5.05
N LEU A 151 9.61 7.69 5.05
CA LEU A 151 10.25 8.65 5.96
C LEU A 151 9.75 8.45 7.40
N SER A 152 10.67 8.04 8.29
CA SER A 152 10.40 7.89 9.73
C SER A 152 10.30 9.22 10.49
N ASP A 153 10.78 10.32 9.91
CA ASP A 153 10.80 11.66 10.50
C ASP A 153 9.52 12.44 10.14
N SER A 154 8.64 12.62 11.14
CA SER A 154 7.36 13.32 10.99
C SER A 154 7.47 14.83 10.73
N SER A 155 8.66 15.42 10.84
CA SER A 155 8.92 16.81 10.45
C SER A 155 9.12 16.98 8.94
N LYS A 156 9.45 15.89 8.23
CA LYS A 156 9.62 15.85 6.77
C LYS A 156 8.32 15.46 6.05
N ILE A 157 8.32 15.63 4.73
CA ILE A 157 7.20 15.24 3.86
C ILE A 157 7.62 13.99 3.08
N ASP A 158 6.92 12.87 3.31
CA ASP A 158 7.10 11.65 2.54
C ASP A 158 6.59 11.84 1.09
N PRO A 159 7.42 11.61 0.05
CA PRO A 159 7.02 11.78 -1.34
C PRO A 159 5.79 10.95 -1.72
N SER A 160 5.75 9.67 -1.33
CA SER A 160 4.61 8.78 -1.61
C SER A 160 3.34 9.21 -0.88
N PHE A 161 3.44 9.63 0.38
CA PHE A 161 2.28 10.14 1.11
C PHE A 161 1.70 11.41 0.48
N LEU A 162 2.57 12.35 0.07
CA LEU A 162 2.14 13.56 -0.64
C LEU A 162 1.51 13.23 -2.01
N ALA A 163 1.98 12.18 -2.68
CA ALA A 163 1.37 11.69 -3.92
C ALA A 163 -0.07 11.21 -3.71
N ASP A 164 -0.37 10.60 -2.57
CA ASP A 164 -1.73 10.20 -2.20
C ASP A 164 -2.58 11.42 -1.82
N GLU A 165 -2.04 12.38 -1.03
CA GLU A 165 -2.71 13.67 -0.74
C GLU A 165 -3.04 14.44 -2.06
N LEU A 166 -2.16 14.39 -3.06
CA LEU A 166 -2.34 15.01 -4.39
C LEU A 166 -3.41 14.32 -5.24
N GLU A 167 -3.42 12.98 -5.34
CA GLU A 167 -4.46 12.26 -6.09
C GLU A 167 -5.84 12.43 -5.44
N ILE A 168 -5.93 12.50 -4.10
CA ILE A 168 -7.18 12.83 -3.40
C ILE A 168 -7.66 14.23 -3.78
N LEU A 169 -6.77 15.22 -3.88
CA LEU A 169 -7.13 16.53 -4.42
C LEU A 169 -7.57 16.43 -5.89
N GLY A 170 -6.90 15.63 -6.72
CA GLY A 170 -7.29 15.40 -8.12
C GLY A 170 -8.71 14.83 -8.25
N LEU A 171 -9.11 13.91 -7.38
CA LEU A 171 -10.48 13.38 -7.30
C LEU A 171 -11.48 14.42 -6.79
N PHE A 172 -11.11 15.20 -5.77
CA PHE A 172 -11.94 16.32 -5.31
C PHE A 172 -12.17 17.31 -6.45
N LEU A 173 -11.11 17.69 -7.18
CA LEU A 173 -11.10 18.57 -8.36
C LEU A 173 -11.96 18.09 -9.54
N ALA A 174 -12.29 16.79 -9.59
CA ALA A 174 -13.22 16.23 -10.58
C ALA A 174 -14.70 16.27 -10.13
N SER A 175 -14.98 16.52 -8.84
CA SER A 175 -16.34 16.69 -8.33
C SER A 175 -16.78 18.15 -8.47
N GLU A 176 -18.03 18.43 -8.85
CA GLU A 176 -18.50 19.81 -9.13
C GLU A 176 -18.61 20.75 -7.90
N ASN A 177 -18.00 20.39 -6.76
CA ASN A 177 -18.16 21.03 -5.45
C ASN A 177 -17.10 22.13 -5.14
N HIS A 178 -16.53 22.79 -6.15
CA HIS A 178 -15.47 23.77 -5.92
C HIS A 178 -15.97 25.11 -5.40
N GLN A 179 -15.30 25.59 -4.35
CA GLN A 179 -15.45 26.96 -3.88
C GLN A 179 -14.69 27.90 -4.83
N PRO A 180 -15.27 29.06 -5.21
CA PRO A 180 -14.68 29.96 -6.19
C PRO A 180 -13.36 30.61 -5.73
N ASP A 181 -13.11 30.70 -4.42
CA ASP A 181 -11.93 31.36 -3.86
C ASP A 181 -10.62 30.55 -4.01
N LEU A 182 -10.67 29.32 -4.53
CA LEU A 182 -9.52 28.41 -4.63
C LEU A 182 -8.60 28.68 -5.85
N GLU A 183 -8.99 29.51 -6.82
CA GLU A 183 -8.26 29.67 -8.10
C GLU A 183 -6.80 30.14 -7.91
N THR A 184 -6.53 31.01 -6.93
CA THR A 184 -5.17 31.52 -6.65
C THR A 184 -4.24 30.43 -6.13
N ASP A 185 -4.74 29.59 -5.24
CA ASP A 185 -3.99 28.49 -4.63
C ASP A 185 -3.75 27.36 -5.64
N LEU A 186 -4.77 26.99 -6.42
CA LEU A 186 -4.66 25.99 -7.48
C LEU A 186 -3.72 26.44 -8.62
N THR A 187 -3.72 27.74 -8.97
CA THR A 187 -2.76 28.34 -9.90
C THR A 187 -1.33 28.32 -9.34
N SER A 188 -1.18 28.46 -8.02
CA SER A 188 0.12 28.40 -7.35
C SER A 188 0.64 26.95 -7.25
N LEU A 189 -0.26 25.99 -6.98
CA LEU A 189 0.03 24.56 -7.01
C LEU A 189 0.54 24.12 -8.38
N GLY A 190 -0.16 24.46 -9.48
CA GLY A 190 0.26 24.09 -10.84
C GLY A 190 1.69 24.52 -11.16
N LYS A 191 2.08 25.76 -10.79
CA LYS A 191 3.46 26.25 -10.97
C LYS A 191 4.49 25.42 -10.19
N ILE A 192 4.17 24.99 -8.97
CA ILE A 192 5.09 24.17 -8.17
C ILE A 192 5.14 22.73 -8.71
N LEU A 193 4.04 22.20 -9.26
CA LEU A 193 4.03 20.91 -9.96
C LEU A 193 4.89 20.95 -11.25
N ASP A 194 4.90 22.05 -11.99
CA ASP A 194 5.82 22.25 -13.12
C ASP A 194 7.29 22.33 -12.66
N ILE A 195 7.58 23.12 -11.63
CA ILE A 195 8.92 23.26 -11.06
C ILE A 195 9.43 21.90 -10.55
N ILE A 196 8.63 21.19 -9.74
CA ILE A 196 9.07 19.95 -9.12
C ILE A 196 9.35 18.87 -10.16
N SER A 197 8.59 18.85 -11.26
CA SER A 197 8.80 17.95 -12.41
C SER A 197 10.14 18.15 -13.12
N GLY A 198 10.66 19.38 -13.13
CA GLY A 198 11.95 19.72 -13.72
C GLY A 198 13.18 19.35 -12.89
N TYR A 199 13.04 19.03 -11.59
CA TYR A 199 14.19 18.73 -10.74
C TYR A 199 14.90 17.41 -11.10
N ILE A 200 16.23 17.46 -11.07
CA ILE A 200 17.11 16.30 -11.23
C ILE A 200 17.66 15.95 -9.84
N LEU A 201 17.33 14.76 -9.34
CA LEU A 201 17.82 14.28 -8.06
C LEU A 201 19.11 13.45 -8.26
N PRO A 202 20.05 13.43 -7.30
CA PRO A 202 20.04 14.16 -6.01
C PRO A 202 20.44 15.65 -6.10
N GLN A 203 20.69 16.19 -7.30
CA GLN A 203 21.30 17.53 -7.49
C GLN A 203 20.46 18.67 -6.88
N ASN A 204 19.13 18.59 -6.97
CA ASN A 204 18.20 19.58 -6.42
C ASN A 204 17.44 19.08 -5.18
N LEU A 205 18.03 18.19 -4.37
CA LEU A 205 17.31 17.53 -3.29
C LEU A 205 16.73 18.52 -2.25
N SER A 206 17.47 19.57 -1.90
CA SER A 206 17.02 20.58 -0.94
C SER A 206 15.85 21.40 -1.49
N GLU A 207 15.93 21.86 -2.73
CA GLU A 207 14.88 22.63 -3.41
C GLU A 207 13.62 21.77 -3.63
N PHE A 208 13.82 20.49 -3.95
CA PHE A 208 12.75 19.49 -4.05
C PHE A 208 12.03 19.27 -2.70
N GLU A 209 12.76 19.00 -1.61
CA GLU A 209 12.16 18.86 -0.27
C GLU A 209 11.38 20.12 0.15
N ASN A 210 11.91 21.31 -0.16
CA ASN A 210 11.20 22.58 0.07
C ASN A 210 9.92 22.71 -0.76
N SER A 211 9.91 22.23 -2.01
CA SER A 211 8.70 22.20 -2.84
C SER A 211 7.63 21.24 -2.29
N LEU A 212 8.02 20.09 -1.71
CA LEU A 212 7.06 19.20 -1.02
C LEU A 212 6.37 19.91 0.15
N ILE A 213 7.12 20.69 0.93
CA ILE A 213 6.58 21.51 2.04
C ILE A 213 5.60 22.57 1.52
N GLN A 214 5.95 23.27 0.43
CA GLN A 214 5.09 24.28 -0.19
C GLN A 214 3.79 23.68 -0.76
N ILE A 215 3.88 22.55 -1.47
CA ILE A 215 2.70 21.81 -1.95
C ILE A 215 1.81 21.47 -0.76
N ARG A 216 2.35 20.86 0.30
CA ARG A 216 1.56 20.45 1.47
C ARG A 216 0.94 21.65 2.22
N HIS A 217 1.57 22.82 2.18
CA HIS A 217 0.97 24.05 2.71
C HIS A 217 -0.26 24.48 1.89
N ILE A 218 -0.18 24.43 0.56
CA ILE A 218 -1.31 24.72 -0.34
C ILE A 218 -2.41 23.66 -0.22
N LEU A 219 -2.07 22.38 -0.10
CA LEU A 219 -3.06 21.33 0.14
C LEU A 219 -3.87 21.60 1.44
N LYS A 220 -3.24 22.16 2.48
CA LYS A 220 -3.92 22.55 3.72
C LYS A 220 -4.80 23.82 3.62
N SER A 221 -4.64 24.65 2.59
CA SER A 221 -5.55 25.78 2.33
C SER A 221 -6.68 25.39 1.37
N VAL A 222 -6.39 24.51 0.40
CA VAL A 222 -7.35 24.05 -0.63
C VAL A 222 -8.29 22.96 -0.14
N ILE A 223 -7.79 21.98 0.62
CA ILE A 223 -8.63 20.95 1.22
C ILE A 223 -9.48 21.63 2.30
N PRO A 224 -10.83 21.56 2.23
CA PRO A 224 -11.69 22.20 3.22
C PRO A 224 -11.31 21.80 4.65
N LYS A 225 -11.25 22.78 5.55
CA LYS A 225 -10.96 22.50 6.97
C LYS A 225 -11.92 21.44 7.50
N LEU A 226 -11.36 20.29 7.89
CA LEU A 226 -12.12 19.15 8.41
C LEU A 226 -12.85 19.45 9.73
N ASP A 227 -12.63 20.64 10.32
CA ASP A 227 -13.38 21.17 11.47
C ASP A 227 -14.92 21.17 11.25
N SER A 228 -15.40 21.21 10.00
CA SER A 228 -16.82 21.05 9.66
C SER A 228 -17.28 19.60 9.40
N TYR A 229 -16.37 18.63 9.40
CA TYR A 229 -16.62 17.23 9.02
C TYR A 229 -16.14 16.24 10.10
N LYS A 230 -17.06 15.72 10.91
CA LYS A 230 -16.74 14.66 11.87
C LYS A 230 -16.84 13.27 11.23
N ILE A 231 -15.70 12.72 10.80
CA ILE A 231 -15.59 11.29 10.46
C ILE A 231 -15.48 10.50 11.76
N SER A 232 -16.26 9.42 11.88
CA SER A 232 -16.15 8.44 12.98
C SER A 232 -15.86 7.08 12.36
N LEU A 233 -14.75 6.46 12.76
CA LEU A 233 -14.30 5.17 12.26
C LEU A 233 -14.66 4.07 13.26
N LEU A 234 -14.98 2.89 12.75
CA LEU A 234 -15.37 1.72 13.53
C LEU A 234 -14.92 0.46 12.79
N GLY A 235 -14.15 -0.40 13.43
CA GLY A 235 -13.83 -1.72 12.89
C GLY A 235 -15.06 -2.62 12.90
N HIS A 236 -15.30 -3.34 11.81
CA HIS A 236 -16.39 -4.31 11.71
C HIS A 236 -16.01 -5.46 10.79
N ALA A 237 -16.22 -6.69 11.24
CA ALA A 237 -16.13 -7.89 10.41
C ALA A 237 -17.54 -8.45 10.22
N HIS A 238 -18.01 -8.55 8.98
CA HIS A 238 -19.25 -9.25 8.65
C HIS A 238 -18.97 -10.75 8.52
N LEU A 239 -19.69 -11.59 9.25
CA LEU A 239 -19.54 -13.04 9.21
C LEU A 239 -20.90 -13.69 8.96
N ASP A 240 -21.06 -14.36 7.82
CA ASP A 240 -22.25 -15.14 7.53
C ASP A 240 -22.22 -16.47 8.31
N LEU A 241 -23.26 -16.72 9.11
CA LEU A 241 -23.31 -17.89 10.01
C LEU A 241 -23.28 -19.23 9.27
N ALA A 242 -23.87 -19.28 8.08
CA ALA A 242 -23.81 -20.39 7.14
C ALA A 242 -24.05 -19.84 5.73
N TRP A 243 -23.01 -19.84 4.89
CA TRP A 243 -23.10 -19.38 3.50
C TRP A 243 -22.51 -20.42 2.53
N LEU A 244 -21.23 -20.29 2.17
CA LEU A 244 -20.50 -21.27 1.35
C LEU A 244 -19.73 -22.30 2.18
N TRP A 245 -19.88 -22.25 3.51
CA TRP A 245 -19.23 -23.12 4.50
C TRP A 245 -20.22 -23.59 5.59
N PRO A 246 -19.96 -24.72 6.26
CA PRO A 246 -20.75 -25.17 7.40
C PRO A 246 -20.57 -24.29 8.64
N ILE A 247 -21.55 -24.30 9.54
CA ILE A 247 -21.52 -23.55 10.82
C ILE A 247 -20.25 -23.83 11.65
N THR A 248 -19.71 -25.05 11.58
CA THR A 248 -18.48 -25.44 12.28
C THR A 248 -17.23 -24.69 11.78
N GLU A 249 -17.22 -24.24 10.53
CA GLU A 249 -16.14 -23.38 10.00
C GLU A 249 -16.33 -21.93 10.45
N THR A 250 -17.57 -21.44 10.53
CA THR A 250 -17.90 -20.11 11.07
C THR A 250 -17.35 -19.92 12.47
N TRP A 251 -17.42 -20.92 13.35
CA TRP A 251 -16.80 -20.87 14.68
C TRP A 251 -15.31 -20.53 14.62
N ILE A 252 -14.56 -21.24 13.77
CA ILE A 252 -13.10 -21.06 13.62
C ILE A 252 -12.79 -19.67 13.05
N VAL A 253 -13.58 -19.20 12.09
CA VAL A 253 -13.44 -17.85 11.52
C VAL A 253 -13.76 -16.77 12.55
N ALA A 254 -14.83 -16.93 13.33
CA ALA A 254 -15.21 -16.00 14.39
C ALA A 254 -14.14 -15.90 15.49
N GLN A 255 -13.64 -17.04 15.98
CA GLN A 255 -12.55 -17.07 16.96
C GLN A 255 -11.31 -16.33 16.44
N LYS A 256 -10.82 -16.69 15.24
CA LYS A 256 -9.68 -16.00 14.60
C LYS A 256 -9.91 -14.50 14.42
N THR A 257 -11.12 -14.10 14.04
CA THR A 257 -11.48 -12.68 13.86
C THR A 257 -11.36 -11.92 15.18
N PHE A 258 -11.90 -12.47 16.27
CA PHE A 258 -11.84 -11.83 17.58
C PHE A 258 -10.43 -11.85 18.19
N GLU A 259 -9.68 -12.93 18.03
CA GLU A 259 -8.26 -13.01 18.44
C GLU A 259 -7.41 -11.95 17.72
N SER A 260 -7.61 -11.78 16.41
CA SER A 260 -6.94 -10.74 15.61
C SER A 260 -7.29 -9.33 16.10
N VAL A 261 -8.57 -9.04 16.35
CA VAL A 261 -9.01 -7.75 16.90
C VAL A 261 -8.41 -7.48 18.29
N LEU A 262 -8.38 -8.46 19.18
CA LEU A 262 -7.82 -8.32 20.53
C LEU A 262 -6.30 -8.09 20.50
N GLN A 263 -5.58 -8.76 19.58
CA GLN A 263 -4.16 -8.51 19.35
C GLN A 263 -3.94 -7.09 18.82
N LEU A 264 -4.71 -6.66 17.81
CA LEU A 264 -4.65 -5.30 17.27
C LEU A 264 -4.98 -4.23 18.33
N GLN A 265 -5.90 -4.48 19.25
CA GLN A 265 -6.21 -3.57 20.37
C GLN A 265 -5.08 -3.48 21.41
N THR A 266 -4.14 -4.42 21.44
CA THR A 266 -2.93 -4.33 22.27
C THR A 266 -1.93 -3.33 21.69
N ASP A 267 -1.79 -3.31 20.36
CA ASP A 267 -0.88 -2.41 19.63
C ASP A 267 -1.51 -1.03 19.31
N PHE A 268 -2.83 -0.98 19.16
CA PHE A 268 -3.65 0.20 18.83
C PHE A 268 -4.84 0.33 19.81
N PRO A 269 -4.64 0.85 21.04
CA PRO A 269 -5.68 0.93 22.07
C PRO A 269 -6.91 1.78 21.70
N GLU A 270 -6.81 2.63 20.67
CA GLU A 270 -7.91 3.42 20.12
C GLU A 270 -8.83 2.63 19.17
N LEU A 271 -8.48 1.39 18.80
CA LEU A 271 -9.28 0.56 17.89
C LEU A 271 -10.61 0.16 18.56
N ILE A 272 -11.70 0.77 18.10
CA ILE A 272 -13.06 0.36 18.45
C ILE A 272 -13.54 -0.65 17.41
N PHE A 273 -13.99 -1.83 17.88
CA PHE A 273 -14.57 -2.88 17.04
C PHE A 273 -16.04 -3.12 17.41
N CYS A 274 -16.86 -3.42 16.40
CA CYS A 274 -18.26 -3.80 16.54
C CYS A 274 -18.54 -5.04 15.69
N HIS A 275 -19.40 -5.93 16.19
CA HIS A 275 -19.86 -7.09 15.46
C HIS A 275 -21.37 -7.30 15.69
N SER A 276 -22.07 -7.71 14.63
CA SER A 276 -23.54 -7.67 14.55
C SER A 276 -24.25 -8.95 15.01
N SER A 277 -23.54 -10.09 15.10
CA SER A 277 -24.13 -11.39 15.41
C SER A 277 -23.94 -11.78 16.89
N PRO A 278 -24.95 -11.60 17.77
CA PRO A 278 -24.81 -11.90 19.20
C PRO A 278 -24.54 -13.38 19.48
N ILE A 279 -25.02 -14.29 18.63
CA ILE A 279 -24.80 -15.74 18.77
C ILE A 279 -23.32 -16.13 18.71
N LEU A 280 -22.47 -15.36 18.01
CA LEU A 280 -21.02 -15.59 17.96
C LEU A 280 -20.30 -15.21 19.27
N TYR A 281 -20.98 -14.55 20.21
CA TYR A 281 -20.49 -14.30 21.56
C TYR A 281 -21.05 -15.30 22.60
N GLU A 282 -22.06 -16.10 22.24
CA GLU A 282 -22.69 -17.10 23.12
C GLU A 282 -22.05 -18.49 22.96
N TRP A 283 -21.54 -18.80 21.75
CA TRP A 283 -20.78 -20.03 21.46
C TRP A 283 -19.44 -20.09 22.20
#